data_AF-W4GRL0-F1
#
_entry.id   AF-W4GRL0-F1
#
_cell.length_a   1.000
_cell.length_b   1.000
_cell.length_c   1.000
_cell.angle_alpha   90.00
_cell.angle_beta   90.00
_cell.angle_gamma   90.00
#
_symmetry.space_group_name_H-M   'P 1'
#
loop_
_entity.id
_entity.type
_entity.pdbx_description
1 polymer ?
#
loop_
_entity_poly.entity_id
_entity_poly.type
_entity_poly.pdbx_seq_one_letter_code
_entity_poly.pdbx_strand_id
1 'polypeptide(L)'
;MFHAHVCVYSPARFGHLYPKDVVQLELVVVRPFDACGLIRNDLSGKVALMVRGDCNFAHKVLQAQTAGAKAVVVMDNEHRMNNSWVVTMVGDPGNASQVVIPSVFVSRAIGLRLLESIDAMNLADMSVLVTLNSTGQILVKAKSNDITQQNIIMILVGVIMVLVAHWFRLGT
;
A
#
# COMPACT_ATOMS: atom_id res chain seq x y z
N MET A 1 3.92 -14.01 19.65
CA MET A 1 5.30 -13.66 19.23
C MET A 1 5.28 -13.41 17.73
N PHE A 2 4.98 -12.17 17.30
CA PHE A 2 5.03 -11.80 15.88
C PHE A 2 6.48 -11.81 15.44
N HIS A 3 6.91 -12.91 14.82
CA HIS A 3 8.18 -12.93 14.12
C HIS A 3 8.06 -11.91 13.00
N ALA A 4 8.87 -10.84 13.09
CA ALA A 4 9.16 -9.98 11.97
C ALA A 4 9.81 -10.86 10.89
N HIS A 5 9.00 -11.52 10.08
CA HIS A 5 9.45 -12.06 8.82
C HIS A 5 10.09 -10.87 8.11
N VAL A 6 11.41 -10.94 7.95
CA VAL A 6 12.14 -10.10 7.02
C VAL A 6 11.33 -10.17 5.74
N CYS A 7 10.61 -9.10 5.43
CA CYS A 7 10.11 -8.90 4.09
C CYS A 7 11.39 -8.79 3.28
N VAL A 8 11.86 -9.90 2.73
CA VAL A 8 12.78 -9.82 1.62
C VAL A 8 11.95 -9.11 0.54
N TYR A 9 12.57 -8.19 -0.17
CA TYR A 9 11.99 -7.40 -1.26
C TYR A 9 13.14 -7.09 -2.21
N SER A 10 12.84 -6.91 -3.49
CA SER A 10 13.84 -6.58 -4.50
C SER A 10 13.51 -5.22 -5.12
N PRO A 11 14.31 -4.16 -4.90
CA PRO A 11 14.07 -2.90 -5.59
C PRO A 11 14.27 -3.06 -7.10
N ALA A 12 13.53 -2.29 -7.92
CA ALA A 12 13.80 -2.21 -9.35
C ALA A 12 15.18 -1.63 -9.64
N ARG A 13 15.76 -2.05 -10.78
CA ARG A 13 16.98 -1.45 -11.36
C ARG A 13 16.66 -0.26 -12.29
N PHE A 14 15.46 0.30 -12.19
CA PHE A 14 14.97 1.44 -12.96
C PHE A 14 14.04 2.30 -12.09
N GLY A 15 13.71 3.50 -12.55
CA GLY A 15 13.04 4.51 -11.74
C GLY A 15 14.01 5.35 -10.91
N HIS A 16 13.50 6.41 -10.28
CA HIS A 16 14.31 7.17 -9.32
C HIS A 16 14.54 6.36 -8.05
N LEU A 17 15.71 6.57 -7.44
CA LEU A 17 16.01 6.14 -6.09
C LEU A 17 14.95 6.69 -5.14
N TYR A 18 14.43 5.85 -4.25
CA TYR A 18 13.45 6.18 -3.20
C TYR A 18 13.73 7.56 -2.60
N PRO A 19 12.98 8.62 -3.01
CA PRO A 19 13.08 9.87 -2.30
C PRO A 19 12.53 9.65 -0.88
N LYS A 20 12.89 10.53 0.06
CA LYS A 20 12.36 10.53 1.44
C LYS A 20 10.82 10.66 1.52
N ASP A 21 10.14 10.73 0.38
CA ASP A 21 8.77 11.19 0.20
C ASP A 21 7.73 10.06 0.10
N VAL A 22 8.13 8.78 0.02
CA VAL A 22 7.16 7.65 0.01
C VAL A 22 6.88 7.15 1.42
N VAL A 23 6.17 7.96 2.18
CA VAL A 23 5.83 7.70 3.57
C VAL A 23 4.31 7.73 3.75
N GLN A 24 3.77 6.70 4.41
CA GLN A 24 2.36 6.62 4.81
C GLN A 24 1.35 6.83 3.66
N LEU A 25 1.64 6.28 2.48
CA LEU A 25 0.74 6.34 1.34
C LEU A 25 -0.20 5.14 1.32
N GLU A 26 -1.43 5.34 0.86
CA GLU A 26 -2.42 4.27 0.77
C GLU A 26 -2.02 3.21 -0.27
N LEU A 27 -2.09 1.94 0.10
CA LEU A 27 -1.85 0.79 -0.77
C LEU A 27 -3.16 0.36 -1.42
N VAL A 28 -3.21 0.36 -2.75
CA VAL A 28 -4.42 0.04 -3.52
C VAL A 28 -4.12 -0.99 -4.60
N VAL A 29 -5.04 -1.94 -4.78
CA VAL A 29 -5.00 -2.93 -5.87
C VAL A 29 -5.30 -2.25 -7.20
N VAL A 30 -4.44 -2.46 -8.20
CA VAL A 30 -4.62 -1.92 -9.55
C VAL A 30 -5.70 -2.70 -10.31
N ARG A 31 -6.44 -2.03 -11.20
CA ARG A 31 -7.41 -2.63 -12.11
C ARG A 31 -7.11 -2.24 -13.56
N PRO A 32 -6.72 -3.17 -14.45
CA PRO A 32 -6.55 -4.61 -14.23
C PRO A 32 -5.36 -4.93 -13.31
N PHE A 33 -5.40 -6.08 -12.62
CA PHE A 33 -4.43 -6.41 -11.57
C PHE A 33 -3.00 -6.60 -12.08
N ASP A 34 -2.84 -6.93 -13.36
CA ASP A 34 -1.55 -7.00 -14.04
C ASP A 34 -1.02 -5.64 -14.50
N ALA A 35 -1.83 -4.57 -14.48
CA ALA A 35 -1.48 -3.26 -15.03
C ALA A 35 -0.96 -3.26 -16.49
N CYS A 36 -1.32 -4.28 -17.28
CA CYS A 36 -0.87 -4.38 -18.68
C CYS A 36 -1.79 -3.62 -19.66
N GLY A 37 -3.01 -3.29 -19.23
CA GLY A 37 -3.92 -2.41 -19.94
C GLY A 37 -4.09 -1.06 -19.26
N LEU A 38 -5.03 -0.26 -19.77
CA LEU A 38 -5.40 1.02 -19.17
C LEU A 38 -5.92 0.81 -17.73
N ILE A 39 -5.31 1.52 -16.79
CA ILE A 39 -5.71 1.50 -15.38
C ILE A 39 -7.05 2.24 -15.22
N ARG A 40 -8.01 1.57 -14.57
CA ARG A 40 -9.39 2.04 -14.42
C ARG A 40 -9.72 2.60 -13.04
N ASN A 41 -8.77 2.57 -12.10
CA ASN A 41 -8.95 3.10 -10.76
C ASN A 41 -7.95 4.22 -10.47
N ASP A 42 -8.36 5.15 -9.61
CA ASP A 42 -7.52 6.29 -9.22
C ASP A 42 -6.35 5.84 -8.32
N LEU A 43 -5.13 6.12 -8.79
CA LEU A 43 -3.89 5.87 -8.06
C LEU A 43 -3.21 7.17 -7.60
N SER A 44 -3.85 8.33 -7.76
CA SER A 44 -3.29 9.64 -7.43
C SER A 44 -2.80 9.69 -5.98
N GLY A 45 -1.48 9.80 -5.78
CA GLY A 45 -0.90 9.87 -4.44
C GLY A 45 -0.84 8.54 -3.69
N LYS A 46 -1.08 7.41 -4.35
CA LYS A 46 -1.19 6.07 -3.73
C LYS A 46 -0.03 5.17 -4.15
N VAL A 47 0.10 4.04 -3.47
CA VAL A 47 0.99 2.92 -3.84
C VAL A 47 0.17 1.85 -4.54
N ALA A 48 0.60 1.50 -5.74
CA ALA A 48 -0.08 0.53 -6.59
C ALA A 48 0.40 -0.89 -6.28
N LEU A 49 -0.51 -1.79 -5.91
CA LEU A 49 -0.25 -3.24 -5.82
C LEU A 49 -0.74 -3.94 -7.08
N MET A 50 0.16 -4.67 -7.73
CA MET A 50 -0.11 -5.38 -8.99
C MET A 50 0.61 -6.72 -9.03
N VAL A 51 0.15 -7.62 -9.90
CA VAL A 51 0.75 -8.94 -10.09
C VAL A 51 1.67 -8.99 -11.31
N ARG A 52 2.74 -9.78 -11.19
CA ARG A 52 3.60 -10.17 -12.30
C ARG A 52 2.82 -11.01 -13.33
N GLY A 53 3.03 -10.72 -14.61
CA GLY A 53 2.39 -11.44 -15.73
C GLY A 53 2.27 -10.56 -16.96
N ASP A 54 2.04 -11.16 -18.13
CA ASP A 54 1.53 -10.57 -19.39
C ASP A 54 2.30 -9.43 -20.08
N CYS A 55 3.04 -8.59 -19.36
CA CYS A 55 3.83 -7.49 -19.89
C CYS A 55 5.08 -7.21 -19.03
N ASN A 56 5.99 -6.40 -19.55
CA ASN A 56 7.27 -6.11 -18.90
C ASN A 56 7.09 -5.22 -17.63
N PHE A 57 8.06 -5.26 -16.72
CA PHE A 57 7.96 -4.55 -15.43
C PHE A 57 7.92 -3.02 -15.60
N ALA A 58 8.76 -2.46 -16.48
CA ALA A 58 8.82 -1.01 -16.65
C ALA A 58 7.52 -0.46 -17.25
N HIS A 59 6.86 -1.18 -18.15
CA HIS A 59 5.55 -0.83 -18.68
C HIS A 59 4.49 -0.79 -17.57
N LYS A 60 4.42 -1.83 -16.72
CA LYS A 60 3.49 -1.86 -15.59
C LYS A 60 3.67 -0.66 -14.67
N VAL A 61 4.92 -0.37 -14.31
CA VAL A 61 5.25 0.76 -13.43
C VAL A 61 4.92 2.09 -14.11
N LEU A 62 5.17 2.20 -15.42
CA LEU A 62 4.84 3.39 -16.21
C LEU A 62 3.32 3.61 -16.29
N GLN A 63 2.51 2.56 -16.46
CA GLN A 63 1.04 2.66 -16.43
C GLN A 63 0.54 3.15 -15.06
N ALA A 64 1.09 2.61 -13.97
CA ALA A 64 0.74 3.06 -12.63
C ALA A 64 1.14 4.53 -12.40
N GLN A 65 2.32 4.93 -12.91
CA GLN A 65 2.79 6.31 -12.85
C GLN A 65 1.86 7.26 -13.62
N THR A 66 1.43 6.91 -14.83
CA THR A 66 0.52 7.75 -15.62
C THR A 66 -0.86 7.88 -14.97
N ALA A 67 -1.28 6.86 -14.21
CA ALA A 67 -2.48 6.89 -13.38
C ALA A 67 -2.29 7.62 -12.02
N GLY A 68 -1.12 8.22 -11.78
CA GLY A 68 -0.86 9.08 -10.61
C GLY A 68 -0.24 8.39 -9.40
N ALA A 69 0.14 7.10 -9.52
CA ALA A 69 0.82 6.38 -8.44
C ALA A 69 2.14 7.04 -8.07
N LYS A 70 2.48 6.96 -6.78
CA LYS A 70 3.76 7.47 -6.24
C LYS A 70 4.79 6.36 -6.01
N ALA A 71 4.35 5.11 -5.94
CA ALA A 71 5.21 3.95 -5.93
C ALA A 71 4.45 2.69 -6.37
N VAL A 72 5.19 1.63 -6.69
CA VAL A 72 4.62 0.36 -7.15
C VAL A 72 5.17 -0.82 -6.37
N VAL A 73 4.29 -1.74 -5.99
CA VAL A 73 4.60 -3.06 -5.46
C VAL A 73 4.15 -4.10 -6.48
N VAL A 74 5.11 -4.83 -7.05
CA VAL A 74 4.83 -5.95 -7.94
C VAL A 74 4.97 -7.25 -7.16
N MET A 75 3.89 -8.02 -7.03
CA MET A 75 3.96 -9.34 -6.43
C MET A 75 4.19 -10.44 -7.47
N ASP A 76 4.95 -11.46 -7.07
CA ASP A 76 5.11 -12.66 -7.90
C ASP A 76 3.78 -13.41 -8.06
N ASN A 77 3.54 -13.98 -9.23
CA ASN A 77 2.41 -14.86 -9.51
C ASN A 77 2.74 -16.33 -9.21
N GLU A 78 4.02 -16.70 -9.11
CA GLU A 78 4.46 -18.06 -8.86
C GLU A 78 4.68 -18.32 -7.36
N HIS A 79 4.29 -19.52 -6.90
CA HIS A 79 4.58 -19.96 -5.54
C HIS A 79 5.95 -20.65 -5.50
N ARG A 80 7.00 -19.87 -5.19
CA ARG A 80 8.38 -20.38 -5.10
C ARG A 80 8.74 -20.63 -3.64
N MET A 81 8.93 -21.90 -3.28
CA MET A 81 9.23 -22.36 -1.92
C MET A 81 10.71 -22.19 -1.52
N ASN A 82 11.59 -21.95 -2.48
CA ASN A 82 13.03 -21.85 -2.23
C ASN A 82 13.41 -20.38 -2.06
N ASN A 83 14.42 -20.06 -1.24
CA ASN A 83 14.96 -18.70 -1.04
C ASN A 83 15.44 -17.98 -2.33
N SER A 84 15.26 -18.58 -3.51
CA SER A 84 15.53 -18.04 -4.84
C SER A 84 14.31 -17.30 -5.43
N TRP A 85 13.48 -16.69 -4.60
CA TRP A 85 12.28 -15.98 -5.07
C TRP A 85 12.59 -14.60 -5.65
N VAL A 86 13.77 -14.05 -5.37
CA VAL A 86 14.15 -12.66 -5.67
C VAL A 86 14.30 -12.47 -7.18
N VAL A 87 13.20 -12.07 -7.83
CA VAL A 87 13.24 -11.55 -9.19
C VAL A 87 13.78 -10.13 -9.12
N THR A 88 14.83 -9.86 -9.89
CA THR A 88 15.31 -8.49 -10.07
C THR A 88 14.52 -7.86 -11.20
N MET A 89 13.76 -6.80 -10.91
CA MET A 89 13.04 -6.08 -11.95
C MET A 89 14.03 -5.26 -12.78
N VAL A 90 14.22 -5.68 -14.03
CA VAL A 90 15.04 -4.99 -15.03
C VAL A 90 14.11 -4.29 -16.01
N GLY A 91 14.42 -3.04 -16.31
CA GLY A 91 13.62 -2.21 -17.20
C GLY A 91 14.04 -2.39 -18.65
N ASP A 92 13.10 -2.27 -19.59
CA ASP A 92 13.42 -2.18 -21.00
C ASP A 92 13.87 -0.76 -21.39
N PRO A 93 14.74 -0.59 -22.42
CA PRO A 93 15.29 0.72 -22.77
C PRO A 93 14.24 1.79 -23.09
N GLY A 94 13.05 1.39 -23.57
CA GLY A 94 11.97 2.30 -23.94
C GLY A 94 11.25 2.85 -22.72
N ASN A 95 10.57 1.99 -21.97
CA ASN A 95 9.71 2.42 -20.86
C ASN A 95 10.51 2.83 -19.63
N ALA A 96 11.63 2.17 -19.34
CA ALA A 96 12.37 2.37 -18.10
C ALA A 96 12.94 3.80 -17.95
N SER A 97 13.26 4.45 -19.07
CA SER A 97 13.75 5.83 -19.10
C SER A 97 12.69 6.86 -18.69
N GLN A 98 11.40 6.51 -18.79
CA GLN A 98 10.27 7.36 -18.45
C GLN A 98 9.74 7.10 -17.03
N VAL A 99 10.15 6.00 -16.41
CA VAL A 99 9.77 5.67 -15.04
C VAL A 99 10.57 6.56 -14.08
N VAL A 100 9.86 7.30 -13.24
CA VAL A 100 10.42 8.19 -12.22
C VAL A 100 9.92 7.87 -10.81
N ILE A 101 9.01 6.91 -10.66
CA ILE A 101 8.55 6.44 -9.33
C ILE A 101 9.30 5.18 -8.88
N PRO A 102 9.54 4.99 -7.58
CA PRO A 102 10.18 3.78 -7.06
C PRO A 102 9.26 2.56 -7.19
N SER A 103 9.87 1.39 -7.34
CA SER A 103 9.14 0.12 -7.38
C SER A 103 9.90 -1.03 -6.70
N VAL A 104 9.13 -1.91 -6.06
CA VAL A 104 9.62 -3.09 -5.33
C VAL A 104 8.96 -4.37 -5.82
N PHE A 105 9.72 -5.45 -5.82
CA PHE A 105 9.22 -6.79 -6.08
C PHE A 105 9.10 -7.55 -4.76
N VAL A 106 7.96 -8.23 -4.57
CA VAL A 106 7.70 -9.05 -3.39
C VAL A 106 7.30 -10.47 -3.80
N SER A 107 7.55 -11.43 -2.91
CA SER A 107 7.12 -12.80 -3.13
C SER A 107 5.60 -12.92 -3.17
N ARG A 108 5.08 -13.99 -3.80
CA ARG A 108 3.64 -14.29 -3.80
C ARG A 108 3.05 -14.33 -2.40
N ALA A 109 3.76 -14.93 -1.43
CA ALA A 109 3.30 -15.01 -0.05
C ALA A 109 3.15 -13.62 0.60
N ILE A 110 4.09 -12.71 0.37
CA ILE A 110 3.99 -11.32 0.87
C ILE A 110 2.85 -10.59 0.16
N GLY A 111 2.75 -10.73 -1.17
CA GLY A 111 1.68 -10.11 -1.96
C GLY A 111 0.28 -10.56 -1.51
N LEU A 112 0.09 -11.85 -1.22
CA LEU A 112 -1.17 -12.39 -0.69
C LEU A 112 -1.51 -11.79 0.68
N ARG A 113 -0.53 -11.67 1.59
CA ARG A 113 -0.77 -11.02 2.89
C ARG A 113 -1.15 -9.54 2.75
N LEU A 114 -0.59 -8.84 1.76
CA LEU A 114 -0.98 -7.47 1.45
C LEU A 114 -2.41 -7.41 0.91
N LEU A 115 -2.79 -8.31 0.00
CA LEU A 115 -4.17 -8.42 -0.49
C LEU A 115 -5.15 -8.70 0.64
N GLU A 116 -4.88 -9.69 1.49
CA GLU A 116 -5.70 -10.00 2.67
C GLU A 116 -5.83 -8.78 3.61
N SER A 117 -4.74 -8.02 3.79
CA SER A 117 -4.77 -6.80 4.61
C SER A 117 -5.64 -5.72 3.98
N ILE A 118 -5.57 -5.54 2.65
CA ILE A 118 -6.41 -4.58 1.93
C ILE A 118 -7.89 -4.98 2.03
N ASP A 119 -8.20 -6.26 1.78
CA ASP A 119 -9.58 -6.76 1.83
C ASP A 119 -10.17 -6.63 3.25
N ALA A 120 -9.41 -7.03 4.28
CA ALA A 120 -9.84 -6.92 5.66
C ALA A 120 -10.07 -5.45 6.09
N MET A 121 -9.21 -4.53 5.65
CA MET A 121 -9.35 -3.11 5.98
C MET A 121 -10.48 -2.46 5.21
N ASN A 122 -10.69 -2.81 3.94
CA ASN A 122 -11.84 -2.33 3.16
C ASN A 122 -13.17 -2.74 3.79
N LEU A 123 -13.27 -3.95 4.35
CA LEU A 123 -14.47 -4.39 5.09
C LEU A 123 -14.73 -3.56 6.35
N ALA A 124 -13.67 -3.03 6.96
CA ALA A 124 -13.75 -2.16 8.12
C ALA A 124 -13.89 -0.67 7.77
N ASP A 125 -14.02 -0.33 6.48
CA ASP A 125 -13.92 1.05 5.98
C ASP A 125 -12.63 1.70 6.50
N MET A 126 -11.49 1.06 6.24
CA MET A 126 -10.15 1.48 6.65
C MET A 126 -9.19 1.33 5.46
N SER A 127 -8.10 2.08 5.47
CA SER A 127 -7.06 2.02 4.44
C SER A 127 -5.76 1.43 4.97
N VAL A 128 -5.04 0.70 4.12
CA VAL A 128 -3.69 0.22 4.41
C VAL A 128 -2.70 1.28 3.98
N LEU A 129 -1.92 1.84 4.90
CA LEU A 129 -0.82 2.74 4.60
C LEU A 129 0.48 1.97 4.53
N VAL A 130 1.29 2.28 3.52
CA VAL A 130 2.63 1.75 3.36
C VAL A 130 3.67 2.85 3.32
N THR A 131 4.84 2.55 3.88
CA THR A 131 6.04 3.37 3.76
C THR A 131 7.10 2.55 3.05
N LEU A 132 7.71 3.14 2.03
CA LEU A 132 8.84 2.55 1.32
C LEU A 132 10.08 3.34 1.75
N ASN A 133 10.96 2.70 2.53
CA ASN A 133 12.20 3.34 2.94
C ASN A 133 13.23 3.37 1.79
N SER A 134 14.39 3.99 2.03
CA SER A 134 15.47 4.09 1.03
C SER A 134 16.06 2.75 0.57
N THR A 135 15.84 1.67 1.33
CA THR A 135 16.28 0.33 0.95
C THR A 135 15.23 -0.41 0.13
N GLY A 136 13.97 0.05 0.11
CA GLY A 136 12.83 -0.66 -0.50
C GLY A 136 11.98 -1.46 0.50
N GLN A 137 12.24 -1.32 1.80
CA GLN A 137 11.44 -1.98 2.83
C GLN A 137 10.05 -1.40 2.88
N ILE A 138 9.07 -2.29 2.86
CA ILE A 138 7.66 -1.98 3.03
C ILE A 138 7.32 -2.05 4.52
N LEU A 139 6.92 -0.92 5.11
CA LEU A 139 6.32 -0.87 6.44
C LEU A 139 4.82 -0.64 6.29
N VAL A 140 4.02 -1.59 6.80
CA VAL A 140 2.56 -1.56 6.70
C VAL A 140 1.96 -1.01 7.99
N LYS A 141 1.03 -0.06 7.88
CA LYS A 141 0.22 0.48 8.98
C LYS A 141 -1.25 0.51 8.55
N ALA A 142 -2.18 0.34 9.49
CA ALA A 142 -3.59 0.56 9.24
C ALA A 142 -3.95 2.03 9.55
N LYS A 143 -4.75 2.66 8.69
CA LYS A 143 -5.40 3.97 8.93
C LYS A 143 -6.89 3.76 9.05
N SER A 144 -7.46 4.09 10.20
CA SER A 144 -8.91 4.07 10.40
C SER A 144 -9.56 5.24 9.68
N ASN A 145 -10.74 5.04 9.11
CA ASN A 145 -11.55 6.16 8.67
C ASN A 145 -12.03 6.96 9.88
N ASP A 146 -11.84 8.28 9.79
CA ASP A 146 -12.11 9.24 10.87
C ASP A 146 -13.58 9.21 11.33
N ILE A 147 -14.50 8.63 10.55
CA ILE A 147 -15.92 8.47 10.90
C ILE A 147 -16.10 7.58 12.14
N THR A 148 -15.31 6.52 12.31
CA THR A 148 -15.39 5.69 13.55
C THR A 148 -14.79 6.39 14.75
N GLN A 149 -13.71 7.17 14.57
CA GLN A 149 -13.11 7.98 15.64
C GLN A 149 -14.01 9.17 16.03
N GLN A 150 -14.54 9.91 15.06
CA GLN A 150 -15.47 11.02 15.28
C GLN A 150 -16.77 10.56 15.92
N ASN A 151 -17.32 9.40 15.54
CA ASN A 151 -18.53 8.87 16.20
C ASN A 151 -18.26 8.44 17.64
N ILE A 152 -17.10 7.82 17.93
CA ILE A 152 -16.71 7.47 19.30
C ILE A 152 -16.48 8.74 20.13
N ILE A 153 -15.82 9.76 19.57
CA ILE A 153 -15.59 11.05 20.23
C ILE A 153 -16.92 11.76 20.48
N MET A 154 -17.85 11.79 19.53
CA MET A 154 -19.17 12.40 19.72
C MET A 154 -19.99 11.69 20.81
N ILE A 155 -19.93 10.35 20.87
CA ILE A 155 -20.58 9.58 21.93
C ILE A 155 -19.93 9.87 23.30
N LEU A 156 -18.60 9.86 23.38
CA LEU A 156 -17.87 10.14 24.62
C LEU A 156 -18.11 11.56 25.13
N VAL A 157 -18.06 12.57 24.25
CA VAL A 157 -18.38 13.96 24.59
C VAL A 157 -19.84 14.09 25.04
N GLY A 158 -20.78 13.42 24.37
CA GLY A 158 -22.19 13.39 24.76
C GLY A 158 -22.40 12.79 26.15
N VAL A 159 -21.77 11.65 26.45
CA VAL A 159 -21.85 11.00 27.77
C VAL A 159 -21.23 11.90 28.86
N ILE A 160 -20.07 12.51 28.59
CA ILE A 160 -19.43 13.45 29.52
C ILE A 160 -20.34 14.65 29.81
N MET A 161 -20.96 15.25 28.79
CA MET A 161 -21.88 16.38 28.96
C MET A 161 -23.10 16.01 29.82
N VAL A 162 -23.67 14.81 29.64
CA VAL A 162 -24.78 14.30 30.46
C VAL A 162 -24.35 14.07 31.90
N LEU A 163 -23.17 13.49 32.12
CA LEU A 163 -22.62 13.27 33.46
C LEU A 163 -22.34 14.59 34.18
N VAL A 164 -21.78 15.58 33.48
CA VAL A 164 -21.56 16.93 34.02
C VAL A 164 -22.88 17.60 34.38
N ALA A 165 -23.89 17.56 33.51
CA ALA A 165 -25.21 18.12 33.80
C ALA A 165 -25.89 17.44 35.00
N HIS A 166 -25.71 16.12 35.15
CA HIS A 166 -26.21 15.37 36.29
C HIS A 166 -25.48 15.73 37.59
N TRP A 167 -24.16 15.93 37.54
CA TRP A 167 -23.36 16.35 38.69
C TRP A 167 -23.77 17.74 39.20
N PHE A 168 -24.02 18.69 38.28
CA PHE A 168 -24.55 20.01 38.63
C PHE A 168 -25.95 19.96 39.27
N ARG A 169 -26.79 18.99 38.91
CA ARG A 169 -28.14 18.82 39.49
C ARG A 169 -28.15 18.18 40.89
N LEU A 170 -27.10 17.45 41.26
CA LEU A 170 -26.99 16.78 42.56
C LEU A 170 -26.18 17.58 43.60
N GLY A 171 -25.45 18.60 43.16
CA GLY A 171 -24.60 19.44 44.01
C GLY A 171 -25.27 20.70 44.57
N THR A 172 -26.58 20.87 44.38
CA THR A 172 -27.42 21.93 44.98
C THR A 172 -28.49 21.32 45.84
#